data_AF-A0A7C1TGC6-F1
#
_entry.id   AF-A0A7C1TGC6-F1
#
_cell.length_a   1.000
_cell.length_b   1.000
_cell.length_c   1.000
_cell.angle_alpha   90.00
_cell.angle_beta   90.00
_cell.angle_gamma   90.00
#
_symmetry.space_group_name_H-M   'P 1'
#
loop_
_entity.id
_entity.type
_entity.pdbx_description
1 polymer ?
#
loop_
_entity_poly.entity_id
_entity_poly.type
_entity_poly.pdbx_seq_one_letter_code
_entity_poly.pdbx_strand_id
1 'polypeptide(L)'
;MAFISGPRQVGKTTTCRIHADTYINWDNIDDRESILAGPAKLVDKFQLDRLSRTPPVVIFDELHKYPRWKQFLKGFFDTYADQLRIMVTGSSRMDVYRRGGDSLMGRYFLYRMHPFSVAETLTQDLPDEKRIIRSPRKISPTNFDALWNHGGYPEP
;
A
#
# COMPACT_ATOMS: atom_id res chain seq x y z
N MET A 1 1.35 -10.59 4.91
CA MET A 1 1.02 -9.56 3.89
C MET A 1 0.65 -8.25 4.58
N ALA A 2 0.97 -7.10 3.98
CA ALA A 2 0.60 -5.79 4.52
C ALA A 2 -0.42 -5.11 3.60
N PHE A 3 -1.54 -4.64 4.17
CA PHE A 3 -2.55 -3.86 3.46
C PHE A 3 -2.42 -2.41 3.90
N ILE A 4 -2.25 -1.51 2.94
CA ILE A 4 -2.15 -0.09 3.18
C ILE A 4 -3.41 0.57 2.62
N SER A 5 -4.33 0.94 3.51
CA SER A 5 -5.57 1.62 3.17
C SER A 5 -5.51 3.10 3.56
N GLY A 6 -6.34 3.92 2.93
CA GLY A 6 -6.44 5.33 3.27
C GLY A 6 -7.09 6.15 2.17
N PRO A 7 -7.33 7.46 2.39
CA PRO A 7 -7.87 8.35 1.37
C PRO A 7 -6.98 8.42 0.11
N ARG A 8 -7.51 8.97 -0.97
CA ARG A 8 -6.68 9.26 -2.16
C ARG A 8 -5.63 10.32 -1.82
N GLN A 9 -4.52 10.33 -2.58
CA GLN A 9 -3.45 11.32 -2.48
C GLN A 9 -2.72 11.45 -1.13
N VAL A 10 -2.86 10.48 -0.22
CA VAL A 10 -2.11 10.48 1.06
C VAL A 10 -0.71 9.86 0.99
N GLY A 11 -0.21 9.52 -0.21
CA GLY A 11 1.15 8.97 -0.39
C GLY A 11 1.28 7.44 -0.34
N LYS A 12 0.18 6.67 -0.24
CA LYS A 12 0.21 5.19 -0.11
C LYS A 12 1.14 4.49 -1.10
N THR A 13 0.90 4.70 -2.40
CA THR A 13 1.66 4.09 -3.48
C THR A 13 3.12 4.53 -3.45
N THR A 14 3.37 5.81 -3.19
CA THR A 14 4.72 6.38 -3.09
C THR A 14 5.52 5.72 -1.98
N THR A 15 4.98 5.66 -0.76
CA THR A 15 5.64 5.03 0.39
C THR A 15 5.90 3.55 0.15
N CYS A 16 4.91 2.81 -0.38
CA CYS A 16 5.10 1.39 -0.64
C CYS A 16 6.20 1.14 -1.68
N ARG A 17 6.22 1.92 -2.78
CA ARG A 17 7.20 1.77 -3.87
C ARG A 17 8.64 1.93 -3.41
N ILE A 18 8.91 2.76 -2.42
CA ILE A 18 10.26 2.93 -1.84
C ILE A 18 10.77 1.63 -1.20
N HIS A 19 9.86 0.77 -0.76
CA HIS A 19 10.17 -0.49 -0.08
C HIS A 19 9.91 -1.73 -0.95
N ALA A 20 9.68 -1.56 -2.25
CA ALA A 20 9.32 -2.66 -3.13
C ALA A 20 10.32 -2.87 -4.26
N ASP A 21 10.56 -4.14 -4.57
CA ASP A 21 11.33 -4.56 -5.74
C ASP A 21 10.44 -4.57 -6.99
N THR A 22 9.15 -4.82 -6.79
CA THR A 22 8.18 -5.01 -7.86
C THR A 22 6.89 -4.24 -7.58
N TYR A 23 6.33 -3.66 -8.63
CA TYR A 23 5.06 -2.96 -8.59
C TYR A 23 4.16 -3.43 -9.72
N ILE A 24 2.90 -3.74 -9.41
CA ILE A 24 1.87 -4.04 -10.39
C ILE A 24 0.58 -3.30 -10.07
N ASN A 25 -0.03 -2.68 -11.08
CA ASN A 25 -1.24 -1.87 -10.92
C ASN A 25 -2.41 -2.43 -11.72
N TRP A 26 -3.53 -2.68 -11.06
CA TRP A 26 -4.75 -3.16 -11.72
C TRP A 26 -5.32 -2.21 -12.79
N ASP A 27 -5.11 -0.90 -12.63
CA ASP A 27 -5.59 0.09 -13.60
C ASP A 27 -4.75 0.12 -14.89
N ASN A 28 -3.53 -0.43 -14.87
CA ASN A 28 -2.71 -0.59 -16.07
C ASN A 28 -3.15 -1.86 -16.83
N ILE A 29 -3.37 -1.74 -18.15
CA ILE A 29 -3.92 -2.82 -18.97
C ILE A 29 -2.97 -4.03 -19.04
N ASP A 30 -1.68 -3.81 -19.27
CA ASP A 30 -0.67 -4.89 -19.41
C ASP A 30 -0.44 -5.62 -18.08
N ASP A 31 -0.47 -4.86 -16.98
CA ASP A 31 -0.39 -5.39 -15.63
C ASP A 31 -1.64 -6.21 -15.28
N ARG A 32 -2.83 -5.71 -15.64
CA ARG A 32 -4.08 -6.43 -15.46
C ARG A 32 -4.07 -7.76 -16.21
N GLU A 33 -3.58 -7.79 -17.44
CA GLU A 33 -3.41 -9.05 -18.20
C GLU A 33 -2.47 -10.01 -17.48
N SER A 34 -1.36 -9.50 -16.93
CA SER A 34 -0.42 -10.31 -16.15
C SER A 34 -1.06 -10.89 -14.88
N ILE A 35 -1.90 -10.12 -14.18
CA ILE A 35 -2.65 -10.58 -12.99
C ILE A 35 -3.66 -11.65 -13.39
N LEU A 36 -4.39 -11.44 -14.47
CA LEU A 36 -5.42 -12.37 -14.97
C LEU A 36 -4.83 -13.69 -15.49
N ALA A 37 -3.59 -13.66 -16.02
CA ALA A 37 -2.85 -14.85 -16.39
C ALA A 37 -2.42 -15.72 -15.19
N GLY A 38 -2.47 -15.15 -13.98
CA GLY A 38 -2.32 -15.87 -12.71
C GLY A 38 -0.96 -15.74 -12.04
N PRO A 39 -0.81 -16.31 -10.82
CA PRO A 39 0.37 -16.12 -9.97
C PRO A 39 1.70 -16.51 -10.61
N ALA A 40 1.76 -17.66 -11.30
CA ALA A 40 2.98 -18.14 -11.94
C ALA A 40 3.51 -17.14 -12.98
N LYS A 41 2.62 -16.52 -13.76
CA LYS A 41 3.01 -15.52 -14.75
C LYS A 41 3.66 -14.29 -14.11
N LEU A 42 3.22 -13.90 -12.92
CA LEU A 42 3.81 -12.81 -12.16
C LEU A 42 5.18 -13.17 -11.60
N VAL A 43 5.32 -14.40 -11.09
CA VAL A 43 6.61 -14.92 -10.62
C VAL A 43 7.63 -14.91 -11.76
N ASP A 44 7.25 -15.39 -12.95
CA ASP A 44 8.11 -15.36 -14.13
C ASP A 44 8.44 -13.92 -14.58
N LYS A 45 7.41 -13.06 -14.69
CA LYS A 45 7.55 -11.66 -15.14
C LYS A 45 8.53 -10.89 -14.27
N PHE A 46 8.46 -11.09 -12.96
CA PHE A 46 9.25 -10.36 -11.97
C PHE A 46 10.43 -11.15 -11.42
N GLN A 47 10.65 -12.37 -11.92
CA GLN A 47 11.76 -13.25 -11.55
C GLN A 47 11.83 -13.49 -10.03
N LEU A 48 10.67 -13.67 -9.41
CA LEU A 48 10.52 -13.74 -7.94
C LEU A 48 10.99 -15.07 -7.34
N ASP A 49 11.23 -16.05 -8.19
CA ASP A 49 11.79 -17.36 -7.88
C ASP A 49 13.33 -17.36 -7.81
N ARG A 50 13.97 -16.25 -8.19
CA ARG A 50 15.43 -16.14 -8.13
C ARG A 50 15.94 -15.99 -6.70
N LEU A 51 17.07 -16.64 -6.44
CA LEU A 51 17.79 -16.53 -5.18
C LEU A 51 18.15 -15.07 -4.89
N SER A 52 17.62 -14.56 -3.78
CA SER A 52 17.88 -13.22 -3.27
C SER A 52 18.33 -13.31 -1.81
N ARG A 53 19.14 -12.33 -1.37
CA ARG A 53 19.55 -12.21 0.04
C ARG A 53 18.37 -11.93 0.97
N THR A 54 17.34 -11.27 0.44
CA THR A 54 16.11 -10.95 1.17
C THR A 54 14.89 -11.30 0.29
N PRO A 55 13.78 -11.77 0.88
CA PRO A 55 12.55 -12.03 0.14
C PRO A 55 12.11 -10.79 -0.65
N PRO A 56 11.91 -10.88 -1.98
CA PRO A 56 11.46 -9.75 -2.78
C PRO A 56 10.08 -9.27 -2.33
N VAL A 57 9.84 -7.97 -2.48
CA VAL A 57 8.60 -7.30 -2.09
C VAL A 57 7.81 -6.94 -3.35
N VAL A 58 6.58 -7.46 -3.43
CA VAL A 58 5.64 -7.20 -4.52
C VAL A 58 4.51 -6.32 -4.01
N ILE A 59 4.24 -5.21 -4.72
CA ILE A 59 3.07 -4.36 -4.49
C ILE A 59 1.98 -4.69 -5.50
N PHE A 60 0.78 -4.96 -5.01
CA PHE A 60 -0.44 -4.92 -5.78
C PHE A 60 -1.21 -3.62 -5.51
N ASP A 61 -1.25 -2.74 -6.51
CA ASP A 61 -1.94 -1.46 -6.42
C ASP A 61 -3.35 -1.52 -7.03
N GLU A 62 -4.30 -0.90 -6.36
CA GLU A 62 -5.72 -0.82 -6.75
C GLU A 62 -6.37 -2.19 -7.06
N LEU A 63 -5.78 -3.30 -6.60
CA LEU A 63 -6.22 -4.67 -6.89
C LEU A 63 -7.66 -4.95 -6.44
N HIS A 64 -8.16 -4.22 -5.45
CA HIS A 64 -9.54 -4.34 -4.96
C HIS A 64 -10.61 -4.07 -6.04
N LYS A 65 -10.26 -3.45 -7.16
CA LYS A 65 -11.12 -3.29 -8.35
C LYS A 65 -11.35 -4.60 -9.12
N TYR A 66 -10.49 -5.60 -8.96
CA TYR A 66 -10.66 -6.92 -9.55
C TYR A 66 -11.69 -7.74 -8.77
N PRO A 67 -12.84 -8.18 -9.33
CA PRO A 67 -13.88 -8.85 -8.54
C PRO A 67 -13.43 -10.08 -7.73
N ARG A 68 -12.42 -10.84 -8.19
CA ARG A 68 -11.90 -12.04 -7.51
C ARG A 68 -10.57 -11.80 -6.77
N TRP A 69 -10.24 -10.54 -6.47
CA TRP A 69 -8.96 -10.16 -5.86
C TRP A 69 -8.63 -10.93 -4.58
N LYS A 70 -9.62 -11.23 -3.73
CA LYS A 70 -9.41 -11.99 -2.49
C LYS A 70 -8.94 -13.42 -2.75
N GLN A 71 -9.61 -14.12 -3.66
CA GLN A 71 -9.25 -15.49 -4.03
C GLN A 71 -7.85 -15.53 -4.64
N PHE A 72 -7.55 -14.56 -5.51
CA PHE A 72 -6.24 -14.38 -6.10
C PHE A 72 -5.16 -14.18 -5.03
N LEU A 73 -5.34 -13.21 -4.11
CA LEU A 73 -4.37 -12.95 -3.04
C LEU A 73 -4.23 -14.12 -2.07
N LYS A 74 -5.32 -14.83 -1.78
CA LYS A 74 -5.27 -16.04 -0.96
C LYS A 74 -4.38 -17.09 -1.61
N GLY A 75 -4.60 -17.41 -2.88
CA GLY A 75 -3.76 -18.35 -3.62
C GLY A 75 -2.31 -17.89 -3.71
N PHE A 76 -2.09 -16.63 -4.08
CA PHE A 76 -0.75 -16.04 -4.16
C PHE A 76 -0.01 -16.09 -2.81
N PHE A 77 -0.69 -15.75 -1.72
CA PHE A 77 -0.13 -15.85 -0.37
C PHE A 77 0.15 -17.29 0.04
N ASP A 78 -0.84 -18.18 -0.07
CA ASP A 78 -0.72 -19.58 0.34
C ASP A 78 0.40 -20.32 -0.45
N THR A 79 0.71 -19.89 -1.67
CA THR A 79 1.79 -20.47 -2.50
C THR A 79 3.16 -19.84 -2.26
N TYR A 80 3.24 -18.52 -2.06
CA TYR A 80 4.52 -17.80 -2.13
C TYR A 80 4.91 -17.02 -0.86
N ALA A 81 4.12 -17.04 0.22
CA ALA A 81 4.39 -16.24 1.42
C ALA A 81 5.77 -16.50 2.09
N ASP A 82 6.35 -17.68 1.90
CA ASP A 82 7.68 -18.00 2.43
C ASP A 82 8.82 -17.47 1.56
N GLN A 83 8.53 -17.14 0.29
CA GLN A 83 9.53 -16.72 -0.70
C GLN A 83 9.51 -15.20 -0.93
N LEU A 84 8.36 -14.54 -0.72
CA LEU A 84 8.17 -13.14 -1.03
C LEU A 84 7.33 -12.41 0.01
N ARG A 85 7.47 -11.08 0.02
CA ARG A 85 6.68 -10.17 0.84
C ARG A 85 5.62 -9.52 -0.04
N ILE A 86 4.39 -9.48 0.45
CA ILE A 86 3.25 -8.95 -0.31
C ILE A 86 2.76 -7.68 0.37
N MET A 87 2.72 -6.60 -0.40
CA MET A 87 2.06 -5.34 -0.05
C MET A 87 0.87 -5.12 -0.98
N VAL A 88 -0.23 -4.61 -0.42
CA VAL A 88 -1.44 -4.29 -1.20
C VAL A 88 -1.87 -2.89 -0.84
N THR A 89 -2.03 -2.03 -1.84
CA THR A 89 -2.52 -0.67 -1.67
C THR A 89 -3.93 -0.54 -2.25
N GLY A 90 -4.74 0.31 -1.62
CA GLY A 90 -6.03 0.68 -2.17
C GLY A 90 -6.71 1.80 -1.39
N SER A 91 -7.74 2.37 -2.01
CA SER A 91 -8.57 3.38 -1.38
C SER A 91 -9.31 2.84 -0.14
N SER A 92 -9.78 3.76 0.72
CA SER A 92 -10.52 3.49 1.97
C SER A 92 -11.75 2.59 1.83
N ARG A 93 -12.19 2.25 0.61
CA ARG A 93 -13.22 1.24 0.35
C ARG A 93 -12.77 -0.19 0.67
N MET A 94 -11.48 -0.44 0.91
CA MET A 94 -10.99 -1.76 1.36
C MET A 94 -11.57 -2.19 2.72
N ASP A 95 -11.96 -1.25 3.58
CA ASP A 95 -12.58 -1.55 4.88
C ASP A 95 -14.01 -2.14 4.75
N VAL A 96 -14.67 -1.91 3.61
CA VAL A 96 -16.07 -2.33 3.36
C VAL A 96 -16.17 -3.81 2.94
N TYR A 97 -15.06 -4.44 2.54
CA TYR A 97 -15.06 -5.83 2.05
C TYR A 97 -15.03 -6.91 3.15
N ARG A 98 -15.44 -6.57 4.38
CA ARG A 98 -15.63 -7.52 5.49
C ARG A 98 -16.78 -8.52 5.26
N ARG A 99 -17.68 -8.30 4.29
CA ARG A 99 -18.84 -9.17 4.03
C ARG A 99 -18.72 -9.89 2.68
N GLY A 100 -18.68 -11.22 2.72
CA GLY A 100 -18.81 -12.12 1.56
C GLY A 100 -17.49 -12.67 0.99
N GLY A 101 -17.37 -14.00 0.97
CA GLY A 101 -16.33 -14.77 0.27
C GLY A 101 -15.22 -15.38 1.15
N ASP A 102 -14.35 -16.15 0.49
CA ASP A 102 -13.16 -16.81 1.05
C ASP A 102 -12.29 -15.79 1.81
N SER A 103 -12.04 -16.06 3.09
CA SER A 103 -11.53 -15.07 4.03
C SER A 103 -10.01 -14.91 3.94
N LEU A 104 -9.54 -13.67 3.83
CA LEU A 104 -8.12 -13.32 4.02
C LEU A 104 -7.73 -13.21 5.51
N MET A 105 -8.63 -13.54 6.44
CA MET A 105 -8.39 -13.48 7.88
C MET A 105 -7.10 -14.21 8.26
N GLY A 106 -6.29 -13.57 9.11
CA GLY A 106 -5.01 -14.09 9.58
C GLY A 106 -3.85 -13.99 8.57
N ARG A 107 -4.09 -13.60 7.31
CA ARG A 107 -3.04 -13.52 6.28
C ARG A 107 -2.46 -12.13 6.08
N TYR A 108 -3.10 -11.10 6.65
CA TYR A 108 -2.68 -9.71 6.46
C TYR A 108 -2.73 -8.86 7.74
N PHE A 109 -1.88 -7.84 7.77
CA PHE A 109 -1.95 -6.73 8.70
C PHE A 109 -2.51 -5.50 7.97
N LEU A 110 -3.50 -4.84 8.56
CA LEU A 110 -4.09 -3.62 8.02
C LEU A 110 -3.42 -2.39 8.62
N TYR A 111 -2.82 -1.56 7.77
CA TYR A 111 -2.25 -0.27 8.10
C TYR A 111 -3.09 0.82 7.45
N ARG A 112 -3.55 1.77 8.26
CA ARG A 112 -4.25 2.95 7.77
C ARG A 112 -3.27 4.10 7.63
N MET A 113 -3.12 4.60 6.41
CA MET A 113 -2.38 5.83 6.13
C MET A 113 -3.33 7.03 6.21
N HIS A 114 -3.00 7.97 7.09
CA HIS A 114 -3.75 9.20 7.29
C HIS A 114 -3.27 10.30 6.34
N PRO A 115 -4.12 11.30 6.03
CA PRO A 115 -3.67 12.54 5.40
C PRO A 115 -2.53 13.19 6.18
N PHE A 116 -1.67 13.90 5.45
CA PHE A 116 -0.58 14.66 6.03
C PHE A 116 -1.12 15.72 7.00
N SER A 117 -0.53 15.79 8.18
CA SER A 117 -0.91 16.72 9.24
C SER A 117 -0.01 17.96 9.24
N VAL A 118 -0.49 19.04 9.86
CA VAL A 118 0.32 20.25 10.12
C VAL A 118 1.59 19.89 10.90
N ALA A 119 1.50 18.97 11.87
CA ALA A 119 2.64 18.57 12.69
C ALA A 119 3.77 17.91 11.87
N GLU A 120 3.42 17.11 10.85
CA GLU A 120 4.39 16.46 9.97
C GLU A 120 5.11 17.45 9.03
N THR A 121 4.52 18.63 8.78
CA THR A 121 5.23 19.72 8.06
C THR A 121 6.27 20.42 8.93
N LEU A 122 6.13 20.33 10.26
CA LEU A 122 6.98 21.00 11.23
C LEU A 122 8.10 20.09 11.74
N THR A 123 7.84 18.78 11.78
CA THR A 123 8.75 17.81 12.37
C THR A 123 8.69 16.50 11.59
N GLN A 124 9.79 16.19 10.92
CA GLN A 124 9.93 15.03 10.01
C GLN A 124 10.75 13.89 10.62
N ASP A 125 11.18 14.05 11.88
CA ASP A 125 11.87 12.99 12.61
C ASP A 125 10.95 11.77 12.77
N LEU A 126 11.56 10.60 12.64
CA LEU A 126 10.89 9.33 12.91
C LEU A 126 10.22 9.34 14.30
N PRO A 127 9.10 8.60 14.47
CA PRO A 127 8.45 8.48 15.77
C PRO A 127 9.45 8.03 16.85
N ASP A 128 9.49 8.80 17.94
CA ASP A 128 10.31 8.51 19.12
C ASP A 128 9.38 8.46 20.32
N GLU A 129 9.34 7.31 21.00
CA GLU A 129 8.52 7.07 22.19
C GLU A 129 8.81 8.09 23.31
N LYS A 130 10.03 8.64 23.35
CA LYS A 130 10.42 9.65 24.35
C LYS A 130 10.00 11.07 23.94
N ARG A 131 9.54 11.27 22.71
CA ARG A 131 9.19 12.59 22.12
C ARG A 131 7.82 12.57 21.42
N ILE A 132 6.89 11.77 21.95
CA ILE A 132 5.51 11.69 21.44
C ILE A 132 4.85 13.07 21.49
N ILE A 133 5.01 13.80 22.60
CA ILE A 133 4.51 15.16 22.75
C ILE A 133 5.62 16.14 22.37
N ARG A 134 5.34 16.98 21.37
CA ARG A 134 6.26 18.01 20.86
C ARG A 134 5.72 19.38 21.22
N SER A 135 6.62 20.32 21.56
CA SER A 135 6.21 21.70 21.85
C SER A 135 5.63 22.37 20.59
N PRO A 136 4.56 23.18 20.70
CA PRO A 136 3.97 23.87 19.57
C PRO A 136 5.00 24.76 18.85
N ARG A 137 4.96 24.75 17.52
CA ARG A 137 5.78 25.62 16.67
C ARG A 137 4.90 26.29 15.63
N LYS A 138 5.26 27.51 15.25
CA LYS A 138 4.56 28.25 14.19
C LYS A 138 4.96 27.68 12.83
N ILE A 139 3.97 27.38 11.98
CA ILE A 139 4.17 26.96 10.60
C ILE A 139 4.49 28.16 9.70
N SER A 140 5.36 27.98 8.71
CA SER A 140 5.61 28.99 7.69
C SER A 140 4.40 29.11 6.76
N PRO A 141 4.10 30.31 6.21
CA PRO A 141 3.03 30.47 5.22
C PRO A 141 3.20 29.51 4.04
N THR A 142 4.43 29.33 3.54
CA THR A 142 4.74 28.41 2.45
C THR A 142 4.37 26.95 2.75
N ASN A 143 4.68 26.44 3.95
CA ASN A 143 4.33 25.07 4.31
C ASN A 143 2.83 24.91 4.53
N PHE A 144 2.17 25.94 5.06
CA PHE A 144 0.73 25.94 5.23
C PHE A 144 0.02 25.95 3.87
N ASP A 145 0.43 26.82 2.95
CA ASP A 145 -0.13 26.91 1.59
C ASP A 145 0.09 25.61 0.81
N ALA A 146 1.28 25.01 0.92
CA ALA A 146 1.55 23.70 0.32
C ALA A 146 0.63 22.61 0.88
N LEU A 147 0.44 22.57 2.20
CA LEU A 147 -0.50 21.63 2.83
C LEU A 147 -1.96 21.92 2.44
N TRP A 148 -2.33 23.18 2.29
CA TRP A 148 -3.68 23.57 1.90
C TRP A 148 -4.00 23.20 0.45
N ASN A 149 -3.05 23.42 -0.46
CA ASN A 149 -3.23 23.20 -1.89
C ASN A 149 -3.01 21.73 -2.32
N HIS A 150 -2.13 21.00 -1.62
CA HIS A 150 -1.74 19.63 -1.99
C HIS A 150 -2.10 18.58 -0.92
N GLY A 151 -2.51 19.01 0.27
CA GLY A 151 -2.86 18.10 1.37
C GLY A 151 -4.19 17.39 1.14
N GLY A 152 -4.44 16.41 2.01
CA GLY A 152 -5.52 15.44 1.83
C GLY A 152 -6.91 15.99 2.13
N TYR A 153 -7.50 16.68 1.17
CA TYR A 153 -8.93 16.59 0.92
C TYR A 153 -9.18 15.95 -0.45
N PRO A 154 -10.17 15.06 -0.57
CA PRO A 154 -10.63 14.63 -1.88
C PRO A 154 -11.14 15.87 -2.62
N GLU A 155 -10.79 16.01 -3.89
CA GLU A 155 -11.64 16.79 -4.79
C GLU A 155 -13.11 16.38 -4.57
N PRO A 156 -14.05 17.34 -4.61
CA PRO A 156 -15.48 17.05 -4.47
C PRO A 156 -15.97 15.97 -5.45
#